data_AF-A0A528N2Z1-F1
#
_entry.id   AF-A0A528N2Z1-F1
#
_cell.length_a   1.000
_cell.length_b   1.000
_cell.length_c   1.000
_cell.angle_alpha   90.00
_cell.angle_beta   90.00
_cell.angle_gamma   90.00
#
_symmetry.space_group_name_H-M   'P 1'
#
loop_
_entity.id
_entity.type
_entity.pdbx_description
1 polymer ?
#
loop_
_entity_poly.entity_id
_entity_poly.type
_entity_poly.pdbx_seq_one_letter_code
_entity_poly.pdbx_strand_id
1 'polypeptide(L)' 'MHTLDGHRIVVASHNAGKLREFADLMAPFGIEAKSAKDYGLPEPDETGTTFEENAYI' A
#
# COMPACT_ATOMS: atom_id res chain seq x y z
N MET A 1 16.49 -3.40 -2.48
CA MET A 1 15.71 -2.81 -1.37
C MET A 1 15.70 -1.31 -1.59
N HIS A 2 14.52 -0.73 -1.85
CA HIS A 2 14.43 0.72 -2.02
C HIS A 2 14.56 1.38 -0.66
N THR A 3 15.43 2.39 -0.56
CA THR A 3 15.48 3.25 0.62
C THR A 3 14.19 4.06 0.66
N LEU A 4 13.51 4.05 1.80
CA LEU A 4 12.37 4.92 2.02
C LEU A 4 12.90 6.30 2.40
N ASP A 5 13.06 7.16 1.41
CA ASP A 5 13.61 8.51 1.61
C ASP A 5 12.55 9.47 2.22
N GLY A 6 11.31 9.02 2.35
CA GLY A 6 10.18 9.81 2.85
C GLY A 6 9.41 9.12 3.99
N HIS A 7 8.72 9.93 4.79
CA HIS A 7 7.87 9.48 5.90
C HIS A 7 6.48 9.05 5.43
N ARG A 8 6.29 8.72 4.13
CA ARG A 8 4.99 8.38 3.57
C ARG A 8 5.13 7.23 2.58
N ILE A 9 4.24 6.24 2.73
CA ILE A 9 4.09 5.12 1.81
C ILE A 9 2.69 5.10 1.21
N VAL A 10 2.57 4.54 0.02
CA VAL A 10 1.29 4.24 -0.61
C VAL A 10 1.00 2.76 -0.41
N VAL A 11 -0.16 2.46 0.17
CA VAL A 11 -0.73 1.11 0.22
C VAL A 11 -1.57 0.94 -1.04
N ALA A 12 -1.13 0.05 -1.93
CA ALA A 12 -1.78 -0.28 -3.20
C ALA A 12 -3.09 -1.08 -2.98
N SER A 13 -4.03 -0.50 -2.25
CA SER A 13 -5.33 -1.09 -1.98
C SER A 13 -6.37 0.00 -1.77
N HIS A 14 -7.58 -0.21 -2.30
CA HIS A 14 -8.75 0.64 -2.04
C HIS A 14 -9.53 0.21 -0.78
N ASN A 15 -9.07 -0.84 -0.09
CA ASN A 15 -9.72 -1.34 1.11
C ASN A 15 -9.37 -0.50 2.34
N ALA A 16 -10.36 0.21 2.87
CA ALA A 16 -10.19 1.08 4.04
C ALA A 16 -9.81 0.32 5.33
N GLY A 17 -10.25 -0.93 5.49
CA GLY A 17 -9.87 -1.78 6.63
C GLY A 17 -8.38 -2.12 6.60
N LYS A 18 -7.89 -2.57 5.44
CA LYS A 18 -6.44 -2.80 5.23
C LYS A 18 -5.64 -1.53 5.48
N LEU A 19 -6.07 -0.39 4.92
CA LEU A 19 -5.36 0.89 5.13
C LEU A 19 -5.22 1.23 6.61
N ARG A 20 -6.29 1.06 7.40
CA ARG A 20 -6.26 1.32 8.84
C ARG A 20 -5.24 0.41 9.55
N GLU A 21 -5.25 -0.88 9.26
CA GLU A 21 -4.29 -1.84 9.84
C GLU A 21 -2.84 -1.47 9.50
N PHE A 22 -2.56 -1.13 8.24
CA PHE A 22 -1.23 -0.67 7.83
C PHE A 22 -0.84 0.66 8.50
N ALA A 23 -1.75 1.62 8.60
CA ALA A 23 -1.48 2.88 9.29
C ALA A 23 -1.12 2.67 10.76
N ASP A 24 -1.87 1.81 11.46
CA ASP A 24 -1.62 1.47 12.86
C ASP A 24 -0.25 0.77 13.04
N LEU A 25 0.12 -0.12 12.11
CA LEU A 25 1.42 -0.81 12.12
C LEU A 25 2.61 0.12 11.83
N MET A 26 2.42 1.11 10.96
CA MET A 26 3.49 2.00 10.50
C MET A 26 3.69 3.23 11.40
N ALA A 27 2.65 3.66 12.13
CA ALA A 27 2.67 4.82 12.99
C ALA A 27 3.83 4.85 14.02
N PRO A 28 4.21 3.74 14.70
CA PRO A 28 5.33 3.72 15.64
C PRO A 28 6.69 4.05 14.99
N PHE A 29 6.81 3.91 13.67
CA PHE A 29 8.02 4.21 12.91
C PHE A 29 7.99 5.63 12.32
N GLY A 30 6.95 6.43 12.61
CA GLY A 30 6.78 7.77 12.03
C GLY A 30 6.43 7.76 10.54
N ILE A 31 5.95 6.63 10.02
CA ILE A 31 5.59 6.46 8.61
C ILE A 31 4.08 6.61 8.45
N GLU A 32 3.66 7.51 7.56
CA GLU A 32 2.28 7.72 7.15
C GLU A 32 1.91 6.76 6.01
N ALA A 33 0.86 5.95 6.20
CA ALA A 33 0.27 5.13 5.14
C ALA A 33 -0.91 5.87 4.48
N LYS A 34 -0.89 6.00 3.16
CA LYS A 34 -2.00 6.51 2.34
C LYS A 34 -2.51 5.45 1.38
N SER A 35 -3.79 5.46 1.03
CA SER A 35 -4.32 4.52 0.03
C SER A 35 -4.00 4.99 -1.39
N ALA A 36 -3.79 4.06 -2.31
CA ALA A 36 -3.77 4.34 -3.75
C ALA A 36 -5.03 5.10 -4.23
N LYS A 37 -6.18 4.84 -3.59
CA LYS A 37 -7.45 5.53 -3.85
C LYS A 37 -7.36 7.03 -3.59
N ASP A 38 -6.62 7.44 -2.56
CA ASP A 38 -6.48 8.86 -2.18
C ASP A 38 -5.77 9.67 -3.27
N TYR A 39 -5.01 8.99 -4.13
CA TYR A 39 -4.32 9.57 -5.29
C TYR A 39 -5.08 9.36 -6.60
N GLY A 40 -6.28 8.78 -6.56
CA GLY A 40 -7.09 8.49 -7.75
C GLY A 40 -6.47 7.43 -8.67
N LEU A 41 -5.63 6.55 -8.12
CA LEU A 41 -5.04 5.46 -8.90
C LEU A 41 -6.11 4.39 -9.16
N PRO A 42 -6.14 3.77 -10.35
CA PRO A 42 -7.00 2.63 -10.62
C PRO A 42 -6.48 1.38 -9.90
N GLU A 43 -7.37 0.39 -9.70
CA GLU A 43 -6.92 -0.95 -9.29
C GLU A 43 -6.19 -1.61 -10.48
N PRO A 44 -5.03 -2.26 -10.25
CA PRO A 44 -4.31 -2.95 -11.30
C PRO A 44 -5.00 -4.28 -11.65
N ASP A 45 -4.73 -4.78 -12.86
CA ASP A 45 -5.21 -6.10 -13.27
C ASP A 45 -4.45 -7.21 -12.55
N GLU A 46 -5.12 -7.94 -11.64
CA GLU A 46 -4.58 -9.09 -10.90
C GLU A 46 -4.46 -10.35 -11.78
N THR A 47 -3.58 -10.30 -12.79
CA THR A 47 -3.39 -11.38 -13.78
C THR A 47 -2.41 -12.48 -13.35
N GLY A 48 -1.79 -12.33 -12.19
CA GLY A 48 -0.88 -13.31 -11.62
C GLY A 48 -1.61 -14.61 -11.27
N THR A 49 -0.85 -15.69 -11.20
CA THR A 49 -1.35 -17.02 -10.81
C THR A 49 -1.14 -17.32 -9.32
N THR A 50 -0.38 -16.46 -8.64
CA THR A 50 -0.05 -16.55 -7.22
C THR A 50 -0.31 -15.22 -6.51
N PHE A 51 -0.45 -15.28 -5.18
CA PHE A 51 -0.61 -14.07 -4.37
C PHE A 51 0.61 -13.15 -4.43
N GLU A 52 1.81 -13.71 -4.52
CA GLU A 52 3.05 -12.93 -4.63
C GLU A 52 3.11 -12.17 -5.96
N GLU A 53 2.71 -12.81 -7.06
CA GLU A 53 2.62 -12.15 -8.37
C GLU A 53 1.60 -11.00 -8.35
N ASN A 54 0.40 -11.21 -7.79
CA ASN A 54 -0.60 -10.14 -7.68
C ASN A 54 -0.19 -9.00 -6.73
N ALA A 55 0.64 -9.28 -5.72
CA ALA A 55 1.16 -8.24 -4.82
C ALA A 55 2.31 -7.43 -5.46
N TYR A 56 2.97 -7.96 -6.49
CA TYR A 56 4.02 -7.28 -7.22
C TYR A 56 3.51 -6.36 -8.34
N ILE A 57 2.38 -6.73 -8.97
CA ILE A 57 1.70 -5.97 -10.04
C ILE A 57 1.13 -4.66 -9.49
#